data_AF-A0A813BEB4-F1
#
_entry.id   AF-A0A813BEB4-F1
#
_cell.length_a   1.000
_cell.length_b   1.000
_cell.length_c   1.000
_cell.angle_alpha   90.00
_cell.angle_beta   90.00
_cell.angle_gamma   90.00
#
_symmetry.space_group_name_H-M   'P 1'
#
loop_
_entity.id
_entity.type
_entity.pdbx_description
1 polymer ?
#
loop_
_entity_poly.entity_id
_entity_poly.type
_entity_poly.pdbx_seq_one_letter_code
_entity_poly.pdbx_strand_id
1 'polypeptide(L)'
;MTQFTHTNTRESDDDLTRRADRISKISPEGTPAHPEVTSRGINIALLSIVVAMLAIALAVAVVFSPIAGVVLGVIALLALLLNPVFWASFHRANERETLENSG
;
A
#
# COMPACT_ATOMS: atom_id res chain seq x y z
N MET A 1 7.27 -21.97 40.84
CA MET A 1 5.81 -22.07 40.65
C MET A 1 5.41 -20.80 39.90
N THR A 2 5.41 -20.87 38.58
CA THR A 2 5.34 -19.70 37.68
C THR A 2 4.11 -19.92 36.80
N GLN A 3 3.03 -19.19 37.08
CA GLN A 3 1.82 -19.23 36.26
C GLN A 3 2.08 -18.44 34.97
N PHE A 4 1.99 -19.14 33.83
CA PHE A 4 1.96 -18.54 32.52
C PHE A 4 0.55 -18.03 32.22
N THR A 5 0.40 -16.72 32.14
CA THR A 5 -0.85 -16.03 31.79
C THR A 5 -1.11 -16.17 30.29
N HIS A 6 -1.88 -17.18 29.89
CA HIS A 6 -2.42 -17.34 28.54
C HIS A 6 -3.77 -16.63 28.40
N THR A 7 -3.76 -15.29 28.29
CA THR A 7 -5.01 -14.52 28.04
C THR A 7 -4.76 -13.32 27.12
N ASN A 8 -4.38 -13.51 25.86
CA ASN A 8 -4.56 -12.44 24.86
C ASN A 8 -4.34 -12.87 23.40
N THR A 9 -5.23 -13.66 22.82
CA THR A 9 -5.15 -13.92 21.36
C THR A 9 -6.52 -14.10 20.70
N ARG A 10 -7.50 -14.65 21.42
CA ARG A 10 -8.86 -14.86 20.86
C ARG A 10 -9.71 -13.60 20.70
N GLU A 11 -9.45 -12.54 21.45
CA GLU A 11 -10.23 -11.29 21.37
C GLU A 11 -9.93 -10.49 20.08
N SER A 12 -8.71 -10.66 19.55
CA SER A 12 -8.26 -10.03 18.29
C SER A 12 -9.07 -10.51 17.08
N ASP A 13 -9.32 -11.81 16.97
CA ASP A 13 -9.88 -12.41 15.75
C ASP A 13 -11.38 -12.11 15.60
N ASP A 14 -12.12 -12.06 16.72
CA ASP A 14 -13.54 -11.71 16.72
C ASP A 14 -13.77 -10.24 16.33
N ASP A 15 -12.88 -9.35 16.77
CA ASP A 15 -12.94 -7.93 16.45
C ASP A 15 -12.59 -7.63 14.97
N LEU A 16 -11.61 -8.36 14.41
CA LEU A 16 -11.28 -8.29 12.98
C LEU A 16 -12.46 -8.75 12.11
N THR A 17 -13.13 -9.84 12.51
CA THR A 17 -14.30 -10.38 11.81
C THR A 17 -15.47 -9.40 11.82
N ARG A 18 -15.76 -8.77 12.96
CA ARG A 18 -16.82 -7.74 13.07
C ARG A 18 -16.51 -6.47 12.28
N ARG A 19 -15.24 -6.09 12.14
CA ARG A 19 -14.83 -4.96 11.29
C ARG A 19 -15.01 -5.30 9.81
N ALA A 20 -14.61 -6.49 9.38
CA ALA A 20 -14.82 -6.95 8.01
C ALA A 20 -16.31 -6.99 7.61
N ASP A 21 -17.18 -7.46 8.50
CA ASP A 21 -18.63 -7.54 8.28
C ASP A 21 -19.33 -6.17 8.20
N ARG A 22 -18.79 -5.14 8.85
CA ARG A 22 -19.32 -3.77 8.71
C ARG A 22 -18.89 -3.13 7.39
N ILE A 23 -17.69 -3.44 6.92
CA ILE A 23 -17.15 -2.94 5.65
C ILE A 23 -17.90 -3.58 4.45
N SER A 24 -18.24 -4.87 4.55
CA SER A 24 -18.98 -5.60 3.49
C SER A 24 -20.41 -5.09 3.27
N LYS A 25 -21.03 -4.46 4.27
CA LYS A 25 -22.39 -3.90 4.16
C LYS A 25 -22.44 -2.51 3.51
N ILE A 26 -21.32 -1.80 3.42
CA ILE A 26 -21.28 -0.40 2.96
C ILE A 26 -20.52 -0.26 1.64
N SER A 27 -19.58 -1.17 1.33
CA SER A 27 -18.77 -1.08 0.11
C SER A 27 -19.20 -2.12 -0.95
N PRO A 28 -19.66 -1.70 -2.14
CA PRO A 28 -19.97 -2.61 -3.25
C PRO A 28 -18.74 -3.31 -3.85
N GLU A 29 -17.53 -2.91 -3.45
CA GLU A 29 -16.24 -3.42 -3.95
C GLU A 29 -15.80 -4.75 -3.28
N GLY A 30 -16.58 -5.27 -2.34
CA GLY A 30 -16.29 -6.53 -1.66
C GLY A 30 -15.23 -6.41 -0.57
N THR A 31 -15.19 -7.42 0.30
CA THR A 31 -14.30 -7.50 1.46
C THR A 31 -12.84 -7.27 1.03
N PRO A 32 -12.08 -6.37 1.68
CA PRO A 32 -10.69 -6.12 1.31
C PRO A 32 -9.90 -7.43 1.39
N ALA A 33 -9.22 -7.80 0.30
CA ALA A 33 -8.46 -9.06 0.18
C ALA A 33 -7.41 -9.24 1.31
N HIS A 34 -6.95 -8.13 1.91
CA HIS A 34 -6.10 -8.12 3.10
C HIS A 34 -6.57 -7.04 4.09
N PRO A 35 -7.35 -7.40 5.12
CA PRO A 35 -7.83 -6.45 6.14
C PRO A 35 -6.72 -5.94 7.06
N GLU A 36 -5.58 -6.64 7.10
CA GLU A 36 -4.41 -6.30 7.92
C GLU A 36 -3.56 -5.16 7.31
N VAL A 37 -3.74 -4.86 6.02
CA VAL A 37 -2.94 -3.86 5.33
C VAL A 37 -3.51 -2.47 5.64
N THR A 38 -2.84 -1.77 6.57
CA THR A 38 -3.12 -0.37 6.90
C THR A 38 -2.83 0.57 5.72
N SER A 39 -3.47 1.73 5.69
CA SER A 39 -3.27 2.81 4.69
C SER A 39 -1.78 3.15 4.54
N ARG A 40 -1.06 3.14 5.66
CA ARG A 40 0.39 3.33 5.72
C ARG A 40 1.18 2.25 4.98
N GLY A 41 0.74 1.00 5.02
CA GLY A 41 1.37 -0.12 4.30
C GLY A 41 1.27 0.04 2.79
N ILE A 42 0.11 0.49 2.27
CA ILE A 42 -0.09 0.76 0.84
C ILE A 42 0.83 1.91 0.40
N ASN A 43 0.90 2.99 1.17
CA ASN A 43 1.78 4.13 0.85
C ASN A 43 3.26 3.74 0.87
N ILE A 44 3.71 2.91 1.82
CA ILE A 44 5.09 2.39 1.86
C ILE A 44 5.38 1.50 0.64
N ALA A 45 4.44 0.65 0.24
CA ALA A 45 4.59 -0.20 -0.94
C ALA A 45 4.66 0.61 -2.25
N LEU A 46 3.84 1.65 -2.39
CA LEU A 46 3.91 2.56 -3.54
C LEU A 46 5.25 3.32 -3.56
N LEU A 47 5.70 3.81 -2.39
CA LEU A 47 6.97 4.50 -2.26
C LEU A 47 8.16 3.60 -2.61
N SER A 48 8.14 2.33 -2.17
CA SER A 48 9.24 1.39 -2.45
C SER A 48 9.37 1.10 -3.95
N ILE A 49 8.25 1.02 -4.67
CA ILE A 49 8.25 0.87 -6.14
C ILE A 49 8.92 2.08 -6.80
N VAL A 50 8.55 3.30 -6.41
CA VAL A 50 9.15 4.53 -6.96
C VAL A 50 10.65 4.58 -6.68
N VAL A 51 11.06 4.26 -5.45
CA VAL A 51 12.49 4.22 -5.06
C VAL A 51 13.26 3.18 -5.88
N ALA A 52 12.69 1.99 -6.07
CA ALA A 52 13.30 0.94 -6.88
C ALA A 52 13.46 1.37 -8.34
N MET A 53 12.45 2.03 -8.93
CA MET A 53 12.53 2.56 -10.29
C MET A 53 13.62 3.62 -10.44
N LEU A 54 13.74 4.54 -9.48
CA LEU A 54 14.80 5.55 -9.46
C LEU A 54 16.19 4.92 -9.34
N ALA A 55 16.34 3.90 -8.50
CA ALA A 55 17.60 3.18 -8.35
C ALA A 55 18.04 2.52 -9.67
N ILE A 56 17.10 1.90 -10.39
CA ILE A 56 17.37 1.30 -11.71
C ILE A 56 17.74 2.39 -12.73
N ALA A 57 16.99 3.49 -12.79
CA ALA A 57 17.28 4.59 -13.71
C ALA A 57 18.67 5.19 -13.44
N LEU A 58 19.05 5.33 -12.17
CA LEU A 58 20.37 5.80 -11.77
C LEU A 58 21.47 4.80 -12.15
N ALA A 59 21.25 3.50 -11.93
CA ALA A 59 22.21 2.47 -12.35
C ALA A 59 22.45 2.52 -13.87
N VAL A 60 21.39 2.69 -14.66
CA VAL A 60 21.50 2.85 -16.12
C VAL A 60 22.22 4.15 -16.49
N ALA A 61 21.95 5.24 -15.77
CA ALA A 61 22.62 6.53 -15.97
C ALA A 61 24.14 6.42 -15.79
N VAL A 62 24.58 5.67 -14.77
CA VAL A 62 25.98 5.48 -14.42
C VAL A 62 26.68 4.50 -15.37
N VAL A 63 26.01 3.41 -15.77
CA VAL A 63 26.63 2.34 -16.58
C VAL A 63 26.67 2.68 -18.07
N PHE A 64 25.61 3.27 -18.62
CA PHE A 64 25.49 3.48 -20.06
C PHE A 64 25.72 4.94 -20.46
N SER A 65 24.91 5.84 -19.91
CA SER A 65 24.93 7.26 -20.25
C SER A 65 23.94 8.02 -19.36
N PRO A 66 24.29 9.22 -18.87
CA PRO A 66 23.35 10.07 -18.12
C PRO A 66 22.06 10.34 -18.90
N ILE A 67 22.15 10.54 -20.22
CA ILE A 67 20.99 10.79 -21.08
C ILE A 67 20.08 9.56 -21.14
N ALA A 68 20.65 8.36 -21.28
CA ALA A 68 19.89 7.12 -21.31
C ALA A 68 19.14 6.88 -19.99
N GLY A 69 19.80 7.16 -18.86
CA GLY A 69 19.17 7.08 -17.54
C GLY A 69 18.03 8.08 -17.36
N VAL A 70 18.19 9.33 -17.81
CA VAL A 70 17.13 10.34 -17.75
C VAL A 70 15.94 9.95 -18.62
N VAL A 71 16.17 9.53 -19.87
CA VAL A 71 15.09 9.08 -20.77
C VAL A 71 14.33 7.90 -20.17
N LEU A 72 15.04 6.91 -19.63
CA LEU A 72 14.42 5.76 -18.98
C LEU A 72 13.61 6.18 -17.75
N GLY A 73 14.15 7.08 -16.92
CA GLY A 73 13.45 7.62 -15.75
C GLY A 73 12.16 8.35 -16.12
N VAL A 74 12.17 9.16 -17.18
CA VAL A 74 10.98 9.86 -17.68
C VAL A 74 9.94 8.86 -18.19
N ILE A 75 10.33 7.87 -18.98
CA ILE A 75 9.42 6.83 -19.48
C ILE A 75 8.81 6.05 -18.32
N ALA A 76 9.62 5.66 -17.35
CA ALA A 76 9.20 4.92 -16.17
C ALA A 76 8.18 5.73 -15.34
N LEU A 77 8.45 7.03 -15.14
CA LEU A 77 7.53 7.93 -14.43
C LEU A 77 6.22 8.11 -15.19
N LEU A 78 6.26 8.29 -16.51
CA LEU A 78 5.06 8.39 -17.35
C LEU A 78 4.25 7.10 -17.30
N ALA A 79 4.89 5.93 -17.36
CA ALA A 79 4.21 4.65 -17.25
C ALA A 79 3.51 4.50 -15.89
N LEU A 80 4.13 4.95 -14.81
CA LEU A 80 3.52 4.95 -13.48
C LEU A 80 2.32 5.90 -13.39
N LEU A 81 2.46 7.12 -13.91
CA LEU A 81 1.41 8.14 -13.93
C LEU A 81 0.23 7.77 -14.84
N LEU A 82 0.48 7.08 -15.94
CA LEU A 82 -0.57 6.61 -16.85
C LEU A 82 -1.18 5.27 -16.42
N ASN A 83 -0.64 4.63 -15.38
CA ASN A 83 -1.15 3.35 -14.90
C ASN A 83 -2.43 3.56 -14.07
N PRO A 84 -3.61 3.11 -14.53
CA PRO A 84 -4.86 3.26 -13.79
C PRO A 84 -4.82 2.53 -12.43
N VAL A 85 -3.99 1.49 -12.31
CA VAL A 85 -3.80 0.75 -11.04
C VAL A 85 -3.16 1.65 -9.98
N PHE A 86 -2.25 2.54 -10.37
CA PHE A 86 -1.63 3.49 -9.44
C PHE A 86 -2.69 4.46 -8.90
N TRP A 87 -3.51 5.04 -9.78
CA TRP A 87 -4.61 5.93 -9.39
C TRP A 87 -5.65 5.24 -8.51
N ALA A 88 -6.05 4.02 -8.84
CA ALA A 88 -6.96 3.23 -8.02
C ALA A 88 -6.39 2.98 -6.62
N SER A 89 -5.09 2.69 -6.53
CA SER A 89 -4.41 2.46 -5.25
C SER A 89 -4.29 3.75 -4.44
N PHE A 90 -4.00 4.87 -5.10
CA PHE A 90 -3.91 6.19 -4.47
C PHE A 90 -5.26 6.67 -3.94
N HIS A 91 -6.33 6.56 -4.72
CA HIS A 91 -7.69 6.89 -4.27
C HIS A 91 -8.11 6.03 -3.08
N ARG A 92 -7.87 4.71 -3.14
CA ARG A 92 -8.16 3.80 -2.03
C ARG A 92 -7.35 4.10 -0.76
N ALA A 93 -6.11 4.58 -0.89
CA ALA A 93 -5.31 4.99 0.27
C ALA A 93 -5.88 6.26 0.93
N ASN A 94 -6.26 7.25 0.11
CA ASN A 94 -6.78 8.54 0.59
C ASN A 94 -8.16 8.41 1.27
N GLU A 95 -9.02 7.51 0.75
CA GLU A 95 -10.31 7.19 1.37
C GLU A 95 -10.13 6.61 2.78
N ARG A 96 -9.13 5.76 2.99
CA ARG A 96 -8.85 5.16 4.31
C ARG A 96 -8.29 6.17 5.31
N GLU A 97 -7.45 7.10 4.86
CA GLU A 97 -6.91 8.18 5.73
C GLU A 97 -7.99 9.15 6.19
N THR A 98 -8.97 9.44 5.33
CA THR A 98 -10.13 10.30 5.68
C THR A 98 -10.98 9.65 6.77
N LEU A 99 -11.18 8.33 6.71
CA LEU A 99 -11.94 7.58 7.72
C LEU A 99 -11.19 7.48 9.06
N GLU A 100 -9.86 7.38 9.04
CA GLU A 100 -9.02 7.30 10.24
C GLU A 100 -8.94 8.64 10.99
N ASN A 101 -8.94 9.77 10.28
CA ASN A 101 -8.89 11.11 10.88
C ASN A 101 -10.26 11.68 11.31
N SER A 102 -11.36 11.00 10.99
CA SER A 102 -12.73 11.47 11.30
C SER A 102 -13.36 10.76 12.50
N GLY A 103 -12.65 9.83 13.15
CA GLY A 103 -13.09 9.12 14.37
C GLY A 103 -12.23 9.51 15.57
#